data_AF-A0AAD7HZN4-F1
#
_entry.id   AF-A0AAD7HZN4-F1
#
_cell.length_a   1.000
_cell.length_b   1.000
_cell.length_c   1.000
_cell.angle_alpha   90.00
_cell.angle_beta   90.00
_cell.angle_gamma   90.00
#
_symmetry.space_group_name_H-M   'P 1'
#
loop_
_entity.id
_entity.type
_entity.pdbx_description
1 polymer ?
#
loop_
_entity_poly.entity_id
_entity_poly.type
_entity_poly.pdbx_seq_one_letter_code
_entity_poly.pdbx_strand_id
1 'polypeptide(L)'
;DPVASSESTIVDLMSHRTRLPHHAFIDFPDSVLYYIHCFWYLRPSAGFHELLQYDNHMYNLMSFFPPLLVRMPFEKYVASFILEPLGMR
;
A
#
# COMPACT_ATOMS: atom_id res chain seq x y z
N ASP A 1 4.42 -8.64 14.06
CA ASP A 1 3.42 -8.43 15.13
C ASP A 1 2.22 -9.32 14.81
N PRO A 2 1.78 -10.22 15.71
CA PRO A 2 0.70 -11.18 15.41
C PRO A 2 -0.64 -10.54 15.05
N VAL A 3 -0.97 -9.38 15.64
CA VAL A 3 -2.23 -8.66 15.41
C VAL A 3 -2.19 -7.95 14.06
N ALA A 4 -1.10 -7.25 13.76
CA ALA A 4 -0.92 -6.62 12.46
C ALA A 4 -0.94 -7.67 11.33
N SER A 5 -0.31 -8.83 11.54
CA SER A 5 -0.29 -9.91 10.55
C SER A 5 -1.62 -10.63 10.37
N SER A 6 -2.48 -10.71 11.40
CA SER A 6 -3.80 -11.34 11.28
C SER A 6 -4.88 -10.41 10.74
N GLU A 7 -4.78 -9.12 11.05
CA GLU A 7 -5.83 -8.14 10.79
C GLU A 7 -5.56 -7.25 9.57
N SER A 8 -4.33 -7.20 9.04
CA SER A 8 -4.01 -6.38 7.86
C SER A 8 -4.27 -7.18 6.58
N THR A 9 -5.47 -7.06 6.03
CA THR A 9 -5.80 -7.64 4.72
C THR A 9 -5.58 -6.64 3.59
N ILE A 10 -5.60 -7.12 2.34
CA ILE A 10 -5.59 -6.25 1.16
C ILE A 10 -6.81 -5.32 1.16
N VAL A 11 -7.96 -5.77 1.69
CA VAL A 11 -9.16 -4.94 1.78
C VAL A 11 -8.95 -3.78 2.75
N ASP A 12 -8.27 -4.00 3.88
CA ASP A 12 -7.95 -2.94 4.84
C ASP A 12 -7.00 -1.90 4.25
N LEU A 13 -6.05 -2.36 3.44
CA LEU A 13 -5.13 -1.52 2.69
C LEU A 13 -5.87 -0.66 1.65
N MET A 14 -6.77 -1.26 0.87
CA MET A 14 -7.60 -0.54 -0.13
C MET A 14 -8.62 0.41 0.49
N SER A 15 -9.04 0.17 1.72
CA SER A 15 -10.11 0.93 2.38
C SER A 15 -9.62 1.91 3.45
N HIS A 16 -8.30 2.10 3.58
CA HIS A 16 -7.71 2.99 4.59
C HIS A 16 -8.09 2.64 6.03
N ARG A 17 -8.14 1.34 6.36
CA ARG A 17 -8.52 0.83 7.69
C ARG A 17 -7.39 0.10 8.43
N THR A 18 -6.15 0.27 7.99
CA THR A 18 -4.95 -0.38 8.56
C THR A 18 -4.46 0.21 9.88
N ARG A 19 -5.09 1.28 10.39
CA ARG A 19 -4.71 2.04 11.61
C ARG A 19 -3.44 2.90 11.48
N LEU A 20 -2.74 2.81 10.36
CA LEU A 20 -1.51 3.55 10.15
C LEU A 20 -1.87 4.99 9.80
N PRO A 21 -1.43 5.98 10.62
CA PRO A 21 -1.70 7.37 10.31
C PRO A 21 -0.83 7.81 9.12
N HIS A 22 -1.22 8.90 8.48
CA HIS A 22 -0.37 9.54 7.49
C HIS A 22 0.97 9.94 8.12
N HIS A 23 2.08 9.53 7.51
CA HIS A 23 3.43 9.89 7.95
C HIS A 23 4.12 10.72 6.88
N ALA A 24 4.12 12.04 7.08
CA ALA A 24 4.65 13.03 6.13
C ALA A 24 6.18 12.95 5.89
N PHE A 25 6.89 12.02 6.53
CA PHE A 25 8.35 11.90 6.50
C PHE A 25 8.86 10.54 6.03
N ILE A 26 7.98 9.66 5.52
CA ILE A 26 8.44 8.53 4.71
C ILE A 26 8.63 9.08 3.30
N ASP A 27 9.76 9.73 3.07
CA ASP A 27 10.17 10.12 1.73
C ASP A 27 10.36 8.85 0.91
N PHE A 28 9.78 8.82 -0.30
CA PHE A 28 9.83 7.68 -1.21
C PHE A 28 11.26 7.18 -1.34
N PRO A 29 11.61 6.07 -0.70
CA PRO A 29 12.96 5.57 -0.75
C PRO A 29 13.18 4.96 -2.12
N ASP A 30 14.41 5.05 -2.64
CA ASP A 30 14.80 4.37 -3.89
C ASP A 30 14.61 2.85 -3.85
N SER A 31 14.32 2.29 -2.66
CA SER A 31 14.13 0.88 -2.40
C SER A 31 12.77 0.55 -1.81
N VAL A 32 12.00 -0.25 -2.53
CA VAL A 32 10.74 -0.87 -2.10
C VAL A 32 10.90 -1.62 -0.78
N LEU A 33 12.01 -2.35 -0.60
CA LEU A 33 12.26 -3.12 0.60
C LEU A 33 12.45 -2.20 1.81
N TYR A 34 13.11 -1.05 1.62
CA TYR A 34 13.23 -0.05 2.67
C TYR A 34 11.87 0.57 3.00
N TYR A 35 11.05 0.88 1.99
CA TYR A 35 9.70 1.39 2.20
C TYR A 35 8.84 0.44 3.02
N ILE A 36 8.80 -0.85 2.65
CA ILE A 36 8.11 -1.90 3.39
C ILE A 36 8.66 -2.01 4.81
N HIS A 37 9.99 -1.98 4.96
CA HIS A 37 10.66 -2.04 6.26
C HIS A 37 10.25 -0.88 7.18
N CYS A 38 10.09 0.34 6.66
CA CYS A 38 9.62 1.47 7.47
C CYS A 38 8.25 1.21 8.12
N PHE A 39 7.30 0.59 7.41
CA PHE A 39 5.97 0.29 7.97
C PHE A 39 6.01 -0.61 9.20
N TRP A 40 7.03 -1.48 9.33
CA TRP A 40 7.16 -2.38 10.47
C TRP A 40 7.42 -1.64 11.78
N TYR A 41 7.89 -0.38 11.70
CA TYR A 41 8.21 0.46 12.85
C TYR A 41 7.16 1.55 13.09
N LEU A 42 6.13 1.65 12.23
CA LEU A 42 5.08 2.64 12.41
C LEU A 42 4.14 2.22 13.52
N ARG A 43 3.90 3.13 14.45
CA ARG A 43 2.95 2.92 15.54
C ARG A 43 1.53 3.24 15.05
N PRO A 44 0.58 2.30 15.17
CA PRO A 44 -0.84 2.57 14.90
C PRO A 44 -1.37 3.73 15.74
N SER A 45 -2.25 4.55 15.16
CA SER A 45 -2.88 5.68 15.86
C SER A 45 -4.25 5.37 16.46
N ALA A 46 -4.87 4.24 16.08
CA ALA A 46 -6.19 3.78 16.53
C ALA A 46 -6.33 2.25 16.43
N GLY A 47 -7.49 1.70 16.80
CA GLY A 47 -7.89 0.31 16.57
C GLY A 47 -8.31 0.00 15.11
N PHE A 48 -8.38 -1.29 14.75
CA PHE A 48 -8.54 -1.79 13.37
C PHE A 48 -10.01 -1.55 13.14
N HIS A 49 -10.31 -0.97 11.99
CA HIS A 49 -11.69 -0.67 11.64
C HIS A 49 -12.37 0.33 12.59
N GLU A 50 -11.64 0.98 13.50
CA GLU A 50 -12.21 1.97 14.41
C GLU A 50 -12.38 3.32 13.70
N LEU A 51 -11.38 3.69 12.89
CA LEU A 51 -11.35 4.94 12.14
C LEU A 51 -11.03 4.70 10.66
N LEU A 52 -11.53 5.61 9.82
CA LEU A 52 -11.08 5.75 8.44
C LEU A 52 -10.03 6.86 8.40
N GLN A 53 -8.81 6.53 7.97
CA GLN A 53 -7.69 7.46 7.93
C GLN A 53 -7.03 7.42 6.57
N TYR A 54 -7.34 8.40 5.73
CA TYR A 54 -6.76 8.49 4.40
C TYR A 54 -5.22 8.52 4.47
N ASP A 55 -4.59 7.64 3.71
CA ASP A 55 -3.15 7.56 3.62
C ASP A 55 -2.70 7.04 2.25
N ASN A 56 -1.97 7.89 1.51
CA ASN A 56 -1.37 7.56 0.22
C ASN A 56 -0.41 6.37 0.32
N HIS A 57 0.22 6.19 1.48
CA HIS A 57 1.19 5.13 1.69
C HIS A 57 0.59 3.73 1.50
N MET A 58 -0.73 3.58 1.71
CA MET A 58 -1.43 2.31 1.45
C MET A 58 -1.47 2.00 -0.06
N TYR A 59 -1.75 3.00 -0.90
CA TYR A 59 -1.71 2.82 -2.37
C TYR A 59 -0.29 2.62 -2.89
N ASN A 60 0.70 3.31 -2.32
CA ASN A 60 2.10 3.10 -2.65
C ASN A 60 2.51 1.66 -2.34
N LEU A 61 2.11 1.11 -1.19
CA LEU A 61 2.38 -0.29 -0.86
C LEU A 61 1.71 -1.26 -1.86
N MET A 62 0.48 -0.97 -2.29
CA MET A 62 -0.22 -1.77 -3.30
C MET A 62 0.42 -1.73 -4.69
N SER A 63 1.14 -0.65 -5.02
CA SER A 63 1.88 -0.58 -6.29
C SER A 63 2.92 -1.69 -6.43
N PHE A 64 3.33 -2.33 -5.33
CA PHE A 64 4.25 -3.47 -5.34
C PHE A 64 3.58 -4.82 -5.61
N PHE A 65 2.25 -4.90 -5.69
CA PHE A 65 1.58 -6.17 -5.97
C PHE A 65 1.83 -6.68 -7.39
N PRO A 66 1.72 -5.89 -8.47
CA PRO A 66 2.04 -6.37 -9.81
C PRO A 66 3.45 -6.96 -9.97
N PRO A 67 4.54 -6.31 -9.51
CA PRO A 67 5.88 -6.88 -9.65
C PRO A 67 6.05 -8.16 -8.83
N LEU A 68 5.38 -8.27 -7.68
CA LEU A 68 5.47 -9.45 -6.81
C LEU A 68 4.67 -10.65 -7.34
N LEU A 69 3.42 -10.41 -7.76
CA LEU A 69 2.46 -11.47 -8.06
C LEU A 69 2.51 -11.93 -9.52
N VAL A 70 2.75 -11.00 -10.45
CA VAL A 70 2.72 -11.27 -11.90
C VAL A 70 4.02 -10.91 -12.61
N ARG A 71 5.08 -10.56 -11.86
CA ARG A 71 6.43 -10.25 -12.37
C ARG A 71 6.45 -9.14 -13.42
N MET A 72 5.57 -8.14 -13.26
CA MET A 72 5.46 -7.00 -14.16
C MET A 72 5.64 -5.68 -13.39
N PRO A 73 6.41 -4.71 -13.89
CA PRO A 73 6.47 -3.37 -13.29
C PRO A 73 5.07 -2.75 -13.16
N PHE A 74 4.84 -2.01 -12.08
CA PHE A 74 3.54 -1.41 -11.77
C PHE A 74 3.00 -0.58 -12.94
N GLU A 75 3.84 0.27 -13.53
CA GLU A 75 3.48 1.19 -14.60
C GLU A 75 3.05 0.43 -15.86
N LYS A 76 3.76 -0.66 -16.17
CA LYS A 76 3.39 -1.54 -17.30
C LYS A 76 2.08 -2.26 -17.03
N TYR A 77 1.87 -2.73 -15.82
CA TYR A 77 0.62 -3.38 -15.44
C TYR A 77 -0.57 -2.42 -15.58
N VAL A 78 -0.45 -1.20 -15.05
CA VAL A 78 -1.49 -0.17 -15.17
C VAL A 78 -1.73 0.19 -16.64
N ALA A 79 -0.68 0.39 -17.43
CA ALA A 79 -0.81 0.69 -18.85
C ALA A 79 -1.58 -0.42 -19.60
N SER A 80 -1.11 -1.67 -19.51
CA SER A 80 -1.66 -2.78 -20.30
C SER A 80 -3.02 -3.30 -19.82
N PHE A 81 -3.33 -3.19 -18.53
CA PHE A 81 -4.53 -3.81 -17.95
C PHE A 81 -5.60 -2.80 -17.50
N ILE A 82 -5.29 -1.50 -17.46
CA ILE A 82 -6.25 -0.47 -17.05
C ILE A 82 -6.37 0.59 -18.16
N LEU A 83 -5.28 1.24 -18.53
CA LEU A 83 -5.35 2.40 -19.44
C LEU A 83 -5.67 2.00 -20.89
N GLU A 84 -4.93 1.04 -21.46
CA GLU A 84 -5.13 0.57 -22.83
C GLU A 84 -6.54 -0.02 -23.06
N PRO A 85 -7.07 -0.91 -22.20
CA PRO A 85 -8.43 -1.44 -22.38
C PRO A 85 -9.53 -0.39 -22.28
N LEU A 86 -9.28 0.71 -21.55
CA LEU A 86 -10.20 1.84 -21.43
C LEU A 86 -10.01 2.89 -22.54
N GLY A 87 -9.05 2.70 -23.45
CA GLY A 87 -8.75 3.65 -24.53
C GLY A 87 -8.07 4.94 -24.03
N MET A 88 -7.52 4.93 -22.81
CA MET A 88 -6.79 6.05 -22.21
C MET A 88 -5.33 5.98 -22.69
N ARG A 89 -5.00 6.74 -23.74
CA ARG A 89 -3.65 6.80 -24.31
C ARG A 89 -2.86 7.98 -23.75
#